data_AF-A0A392R0D9-F1
#
_entry.id   AF-A0A392R0D9-F1
#
_cell.length_a   1.000
_cell.length_b   1.000
_cell.length_c   1.000
_cell.angle_alpha   90.00
_cell.angle_beta   90.00
_cell.angle_gamma   90.00
#
_symmetry.space_group_name_H-M   'P 1'
#
loop_
_entity.id
_entity.type
_entity.pdbx_description
1 polymer ?
#
loop_
_entity_poly.entity_id
_entity_poly.type
_entity_poly.pdbx_seq_one_letter_code
_entity_poly.pdbx_strand_id
1 'polypeptide(L)'
;WREVLKWLGVSAVLAEGGLAHLRLFKGLVMGGKSVSEKLGVIWFAIVSTIWKARNAVIFNSDGFNWERVVEESKVTSRRIIKSRSKEFSYPLSLWLTNPIACLGVKKML
;
A
#
# COMPACT_ATOMS: atom_id res chain seq x y z
N TRP A 1 0.22 -7.59 6.06
CA TRP A 1 -1.12 -7.45 5.43
C TRP A 1 -2.18 -6.92 6.39
N ARG A 2 -2.46 -7.58 7.53
CA ARG A 2 -3.42 -7.07 8.54
C ARG A 2 -3.19 -5.59 8.92
N GLU A 3 -1.95 -5.25 9.25
CA GLU A 3 -1.58 -3.87 9.62
C GLU A 3 -1.67 -2.87 8.46
N VAL A 4 -1.53 -3.36 7.22
CA VAL A 4 -1.78 -2.52 6.02
C VAL A 4 -3.27 -2.24 5.89
N LEU A 5 -4.13 -3.26 6.05
CA LEU A 5 -5.58 -3.06 5.99
C LEU A 5 -6.07 -2.12 7.09
N LYS A 6 -5.51 -2.25 8.31
CA LYS A 6 -5.74 -1.32 9.42
C LYS A 6 -5.32 0.10 9.07
N TRP A 7 -4.12 0.27 8.49
CA TRP A 7 -3.66 1.58 8.01
C TRP A 7 -4.56 2.17 6.92
N LEU A 8 -5.06 1.35 6.01
CA LEU A 8 -6.03 1.76 4.98
C LEU A 8 -7.43 2.02 5.55
N GLY A 9 -7.71 1.64 6.80
CA GLY A 9 -9.04 1.76 7.40
C GLY A 9 -10.08 0.83 6.76
N VAL A 10 -9.66 -0.29 6.18
CA VAL A 10 -10.55 -1.27 5.51
C VAL A 10 -10.48 -2.63 6.20
N SER A 11 -11.59 -3.36 6.18
CA SER A 11 -11.65 -4.76 6.60
C SER A 11 -11.90 -5.64 5.38
N ALA A 12 -11.04 -6.61 5.14
CA ALA A 12 -11.14 -7.50 3.99
C ALA A 12 -10.53 -8.88 4.27
N VAL A 13 -11.13 -9.91 3.69
CA VAL A 13 -10.52 -11.23 3.55
C VAL A 13 -9.69 -11.24 2.27
N LEU A 14 -8.40 -11.47 2.40
CA LEU A 14 -7.46 -11.47 1.26
C LEU A 14 -7.40 -12.88 0.67
N ALA A 15 -7.54 -12.99 -0.66
CA ALA A 15 -7.38 -14.28 -1.34
C ALA A 15 -5.95 -14.80 -1.22
N GLU A 16 -5.83 -16.12 -1.29
CA GLU A 16 -4.56 -16.79 -1.50
C GLU A 16 -4.04 -16.58 -2.93
N GLY A 17 -2.72 -16.58 -3.08
CA GLY A 17 -2.06 -16.41 -4.37
C GLY A 17 -1.89 -14.95 -4.82
N GLY A 18 -0.75 -14.63 -5.43
CA GLY A 18 -0.34 -13.25 -5.72
C GLY A 18 -1.30 -12.49 -6.64
N LEU A 19 -1.75 -13.09 -7.75
CA LEU A 19 -2.59 -12.41 -8.73
C LEU A 19 -4.03 -12.19 -8.22
N ALA A 20 -4.62 -13.19 -7.58
CA ALA A 20 -5.96 -13.07 -6.98
C ALA A 20 -5.93 -12.03 -5.85
N HIS A 21 -4.90 -12.06 -5.01
CA HIS A 21 -4.68 -11.05 -3.99
C HIS A 21 -4.54 -9.65 -4.57
N LEU A 22 -3.73 -9.45 -5.63
CA LEU A 22 -3.60 -8.14 -6.28
C LEU A 22 -4.95 -7.64 -6.83
N ARG A 23 -5.72 -8.51 -7.49
CA ARG A 23 -7.04 -8.14 -8.03
C ARG A 23 -8.00 -7.69 -6.93
N LEU A 24 -8.08 -8.43 -5.83
CA LEU A 24 -8.87 -8.02 -4.66
C LEU A 24 -8.35 -6.71 -4.06
N PHE A 25 -7.03 -6.58 -3.91
CA PHE A 25 -6.42 -5.39 -3.32
C PHE A 25 -6.73 -4.12 -4.12
N LYS A 26 -6.71 -4.23 -5.46
CA LYS A 26 -7.08 -3.16 -6.39
C LYS A 26 -8.55 -2.76 -6.34
N GLY A 27 -9.40 -3.59 -5.73
CA GLY A 27 -10.83 -3.37 -5.53
C GLY A 27 -11.24 -3.12 -4.08
N LEU A 28 -10.29 -2.86 -3.16
CA LEU A 28 -10.59 -2.66 -1.73
C LEU A 28 -11.53 -1.50 -1.43
N VAL A 29 -11.53 -0.47 -2.28
CA VAL A 29 -12.44 0.66 -2.16
C VAL A 29 -13.08 0.97 -3.50
N MET A 30 -14.33 1.44 -3.45
CA MET A 30 -15.01 1.95 -4.63
C MET A 30 -14.28 3.18 -5.15
N GLY A 31 -13.97 3.19 -6.44
CA GLY A 31 -13.27 4.29 -7.09
C GLY A 31 -13.04 4.03 -8.57
N GLY A 32 -12.68 5.07 -9.30
CA GLY A 32 -12.33 4.96 -10.71
C GLY A 32 -10.98 4.25 -10.94
N LYS A 33 -10.63 4.06 -12.21
CA LYS A 33 -9.37 3.43 -12.65
C LYS A 33 -8.13 3.97 -11.92
N SER A 34 -8.04 5.28 -11.72
CA SER A 34 -6.91 5.92 -11.01
C SER A 34 -6.76 5.45 -9.56
N VAL A 35 -7.87 5.29 -8.82
CA VAL A 35 -7.86 4.78 -7.43
C VAL A 35 -7.36 3.34 -7.42
N SER A 36 -7.90 2.51 -8.33
CA SER A 36 -7.51 1.10 -8.47
C SER A 36 -6.02 0.93 -8.82
N GLU A 37 -5.47 1.79 -9.67
CA GLU A 37 -4.05 1.79 -10.01
C GLU A 37 -3.16 2.18 -8.83
N LYS A 38 -3.55 3.21 -8.04
CA LYS A 38 -2.82 3.61 -6.83
C LYS A 38 -2.85 2.51 -5.76
N LEU A 39 -3.97 1.82 -5.56
CA LEU A 39 -4.03 0.63 -4.70
C LEU A 39 -3.10 -0.48 -5.19
N GLY A 40 -3.01 -0.68 -6.51
CA GLY A 40 -2.03 -1.58 -7.11
C GLY A 40 -0.58 -1.17 -6.77
N VAL A 41 -0.26 0.13 -6.82
CA VAL A 41 1.06 0.63 -6.40
C VAL A 41 1.33 0.37 -4.93
N ILE A 42 0.35 0.57 -4.05
CA ILE A 42 0.48 0.23 -2.62
C ILE A 42 0.79 -1.26 -2.46
N TRP A 43 0.05 -2.14 -3.15
CA TRP A 43 0.28 -3.58 -3.10
C TRP A 43 1.70 -3.95 -3.55
N PHE A 44 2.17 -3.41 -4.68
CA PHE A 44 3.52 -3.67 -5.18
C PHE A 44 4.61 -3.15 -4.23
N ALA A 45 4.40 -1.99 -3.60
CA ALA A 45 5.33 -1.46 -2.61
C ALA A 45 5.46 -2.43 -1.41
N ILE A 46 4.33 -2.97 -0.92
CA ILE A 46 4.30 -3.93 0.20
C ILE A 46 5.00 -5.24 -0.16
N VAL A 47 4.70 -5.80 -1.34
CA VAL A 47 5.36 -7.05 -1.77
C VAL A 47 6.87 -6.84 -1.94
N SER A 48 7.28 -5.69 -2.47
CA SER A 48 8.69 -5.35 -2.62
C SER A 48 9.42 -5.21 -1.28
N THR A 49 8.81 -4.56 -0.28
CA THR A 49 9.42 -4.41 1.05
C THR A 49 9.44 -5.73 1.83
N ILE A 50 8.39 -6.55 1.73
CA ILE A 50 8.39 -7.92 2.29
C ILE A 50 9.51 -8.74 1.67
N TRP A 51 9.67 -8.69 0.35
CA TRP A 51 10.74 -9.40 -0.35
C TRP A 51 12.12 -8.96 0.12
N LYS A 52 12.36 -7.65 0.25
CA LYS A 52 13.62 -7.11 0.78
C LYS A 52 13.89 -7.54 2.21
N ALA A 53 12.89 -7.46 3.09
CA ALA A 53 13.03 -7.86 4.48
C ALA A 53 13.33 -9.36 4.62
N ARG A 54 12.63 -10.20 3.86
CA ARG A 54 12.92 -11.65 3.81
C ARG A 54 14.36 -11.90 3.35
N ASN A 55 14.82 -11.22 2.32
CA ASN A 55 16.18 -11.39 1.82
C ASN A 55 17.22 -10.94 2.84
N ALA A 56 16.98 -9.83 3.55
CA ALA A 56 17.87 -9.38 4.62
C ALA A 56 17.99 -10.43 5.75
N VAL A 57 16.87 -11.03 6.17
CA VAL A 57 16.87 -12.11 7.16
C VAL A 57 17.67 -13.33 6.67
N ILE A 58 17.45 -13.76 5.43
CA ILE A 58 18.07 -14.97 4.87
C ILE A 58 19.57 -14.78 4.58
N PHE A 59 19.94 -13.65 3.98
CA PHE A 59 21.29 -13.44 3.45
C PHE A 59 22.20 -12.62 4.35
N ASN A 60 21.64 -11.79 5.25
CA ASN A 60 22.43 -10.92 6.14
C ASN A 60 22.29 -11.30 7.62
N SER A 61 21.52 -12.34 7.95
CA SER A 61 21.20 -12.72 9.34
C SER A 61 20.56 -11.59 10.17
N ASP A 62 19.88 -10.66 9.50
CA ASP A 62 19.16 -9.57 10.16
C ASP A 62 17.93 -10.12 10.92
N GLY A 63 17.53 -9.42 11.98
CA GLY A 63 16.26 -9.67 12.65
C GLY A 63 15.05 -9.24 11.80
N PHE A 64 13.93 -9.95 11.93
CA PHE A 64 12.68 -9.53 11.28
C PHE A 64 11.93 -8.50 12.14
N ASN A 65 11.75 -7.29 11.60
CA ASN A 65 10.91 -6.24 12.18
C ASN A 65 9.76 -5.91 11.21
N TRP A 66 8.56 -6.38 11.54
CA TRP A 66 7.37 -6.16 10.70
C TRP A 66 6.90 -4.70 10.69
N GLU A 67 7.09 -3.95 11.77
CA GLU A 67 6.68 -2.55 11.89
C GLU A 67 7.46 -1.70 10.88
N ARG A 68 8.77 -1.94 10.81
CA ARG A 68 9.66 -1.32 9.82
C ARG A 68 9.20 -1.63 8.39
N VAL A 69 8.83 -2.88 8.10
CA VAL A 69 8.32 -3.25 6.77
C VAL A 69 7.05 -2.47 6.43
N VAL A 70 6.13 -2.31 7.39
CA VAL A 70 4.90 -1.55 7.19
C VAL A 70 5.21 -0.07 6.93
N GLU A 71 6.06 0.57 7.73
CA GLU A 71 6.43 1.98 7.55
C GLU A 71 7.16 2.23 6.22
N GLU A 72 8.13 1.36 5.87
CA GLU A 72 8.83 1.44 4.58
C GLU A 72 7.87 1.26 3.39
N SER A 73 6.84 0.41 3.54
CA SER A 73 5.81 0.22 2.53
C SER A 73 5.02 1.50 2.29
N LYS A 74 4.57 2.16 3.37
CA LYS A 74 3.81 3.42 3.31
C LYS A 74 4.64 4.52 2.62
N VAL A 75 5.91 4.67 3.00
CA VAL A 75 6.80 5.68 2.41
C VAL A 75 7.09 5.37 0.95
N THR A 76 7.40 4.11 0.62
CA THR A 76 7.70 3.67 -0.75
C THR A 76 6.50 3.86 -1.66
N SER A 77 5.30 3.43 -1.26
CA SER A 77 4.10 3.61 -2.07
C SER A 77 3.82 5.08 -2.36
N ARG A 78 3.99 5.95 -1.37
CA ARG A 78 3.81 7.40 -1.56
C ARG A 78 4.80 7.97 -2.57
N ARG A 79 6.09 7.60 -2.45
CA ARG A 79 7.14 8.05 -3.37
C ARG A 79 6.81 7.66 -4.81
N ILE A 80 6.36 6.43 -5.05
CA ILE A 80 5.99 5.93 -6.38
C ILE A 80 4.74 6.64 -6.91
N ILE A 81 3.70 6.83 -6.09
CA ILE A 81 2.48 7.54 -6.52
C ILE A 81 2.82 9.00 -6.87
N LYS A 82 3.59 9.68 -6.01
CA LYS A 82 4.00 11.08 -6.22
C LYS A 82 4.86 11.23 -7.48
N SER A 83 5.74 10.28 -7.79
CA SER A 83 6.56 10.36 -9.02
C SER A 83 5.76 10.13 -10.31
N ARG A 84 4.60 9.48 -10.22
CA ARG A 84 3.74 9.15 -11.37
C ARG A 84 2.55 10.10 -11.56
N SER A 85 2.26 10.97 -10.59
CA SER A 85 1.11 11.87 -10.63
C SER A 85 1.48 13.25 -10.09
N LYS A 86 1.48 14.26 -10.97
CA LYS A 86 1.71 15.66 -10.59
C LYS A 86 0.63 16.20 -9.65
N GLU A 87 -0.59 15.67 -9.75
CA GLU A 87 -1.75 16.05 -8.94
C GLU A 87 -1.70 15.46 -7.51
N PHE A 88 -0.82 14.48 -7.26
CA PHE A 88 -0.66 13.92 -5.92
C PHE A 88 0.18 14.86 -5.04
N SER A 89 -0.49 15.82 -4.41
CA SER A 89 0.13 16.89 -3.60
C SER A 89 0.01 16.70 -2.08
N TYR A 90 -0.52 15.56 -1.63
CA TYR A 90 -0.80 15.35 -0.20
C TYR A 90 0.47 15.28 0.68
N PRO A 91 0.46 15.94 1.86
CA PRO A 91 1.52 15.82 2.86
C PRO A 91 1.77 14.36 3.28
N LEU A 92 2.98 14.06 3.75
CA LEU A 92 3.30 12.71 4.26
C LEU A 92 2.44 12.36 5.47
N SER A 93 2.21 13.29 6.39
CA SER A 93 1.37 13.08 7.58
C SER A 93 -0.03 12.58 7.20
N LEU A 94 -0.69 13.25 6.25
CA LEU A 94 -2.02 12.87 5.80
C LEU A 94 -2.03 11.50 5.12
N TRP A 95 -1.00 11.17 4.34
CA TRP A 95 -0.86 9.83 3.76
C TRP A 95 -0.73 8.73 4.82
N LEU A 96 -0.01 9.01 5.91
CA LEU A 96 0.19 8.05 6.99
C LEU A 96 -1.08 7.85 7.82
N THR A 97 -1.88 8.89 8.03
CA THR A 97 -3.08 8.82 8.90
C THR A 97 -4.37 8.53 8.15
N ASN A 98 -4.51 8.96 6.88
CA ASN A 98 -5.71 8.79 6.08
C ASN A 98 -5.39 8.57 4.58
N PRO A 99 -4.78 7.41 4.24
CA PRO A 99 -4.33 7.14 2.88
C PRO A 99 -5.46 7.09 1.85
N ILE A 100 -6.65 6.59 2.22
CA ILE A 100 -7.79 6.48 1.30
C ILE A 100 -8.27 7.86 0.84
N ALA A 101 -8.32 8.86 1.74
CA ALA A 101 -8.64 10.23 1.35
C ALA A 101 -7.64 10.82 0.34
N CYS A 102 -6.39 10.35 0.37
CA CYS A 102 -5.35 10.76 -0.58
C CYS A 102 -5.44 10.03 -1.95
N LEU A 103 -6.27 8.99 -2.10
CA LEU A 103 -6.37 8.25 -3.36
C LEU A 103 -7.22 8.96 -4.41
N GLY A 104 -7.96 10.00 -4.03
CA GLY A 104 -8.87 10.73 -4.93
C GLY A 104 -10.23 10.06 -5.07
N VAL A 105 -10.70 9.37 -4.03
CA VAL A 105 -12.08 8.88 -3.96
C VAL A 105 -13.00 10.09 -3.88
N LYS A 106 -13.77 10.36 -4.94
CA LYS A 106 -14.83 11.37 -4.89
C LYS A 106 -15.94 10.83 -4.00
N LYS A 107 -16.36 11.59 -2.98
CA LYS A 107 -17.65 11.32 -2.32
C LYS A 107 -18.72 11.40 -3.41
N MET A 108 -19.52 10.35 -3.58
CA MET A 108 -20.78 10.49 -4.31
C MET A 108 -21.65 11.44 -3.47
N LEU A 109 -22.05 12.56 -4.09
CA LEU A 109 -23.08 13.46 -3.59
C LEU A 109 -24.43 12.76 -3.62
#